data_AF-A0A536YGY8-F1
#
_entry.id   AF-A0A536YGY8-F1
#
_cell.length_a   1.000
_cell.length_b   1.000
_cell.length_c   1.000
_cell.angle_alpha   90.00
_cell.angle_beta   90.00
_cell.angle_gamma   90.00
#
_symmetry.space_group_name_H-M   'P 1'
#
loop_
_entity.id
_entity.type
_entity.pdbx_description
1 polymer ?
#
loop_
_entity_poly.entity_id
_entity_poly.type
_entity_poly.pdbx_seq_one_letter_code
_entity_poly.pdbx_strand_id
1 'polypeptide(L)'
;SESPSGPPGSVKVVEFVLFGQPFIAMSAGPLDPFNHAVSFVVNCDDQAEVDRYWNALLKGGSAEQCGWLKDRYGLSWQIVPKVLGEMMADPDRAKAKRASDAMLKMVKIDIAALKAAFAGTA
;
A
#
# COMPACT_ATOMS: atom_id res chain seq x y z
N SER A 1 -25.28 8.79 -15.00
CA SER A 1 -26.05 10.03 -14.75
C SER A 1 -25.34 11.16 -15.48
N GLU A 2 -26.06 11.93 -16.29
CA GLU A 2 -25.53 13.16 -16.87
C GLU A 2 -25.38 14.19 -15.74
N SER A 3 -24.17 14.67 -15.49
CA SER A 3 -23.96 15.79 -14.57
C SER A 3 -24.27 17.11 -15.30
N PRO A 4 -24.63 18.21 -14.60
CA PRO A 4 -25.01 19.47 -15.24
C PRO A 4 -23.83 20.26 -15.85
N SER A 5 -22.62 19.70 -15.89
CA SER A 5 -21.39 20.43 -16.14
C SER A 5 -20.50 19.70 -17.15
N GLY A 6 -20.70 19.99 -18.44
CA GLY A 6 -19.85 19.53 -19.55
C GLY A 6 -20.57 18.61 -20.54
N PRO A 7 -19.96 18.32 -21.72
CA PRO A 7 -20.56 17.45 -22.73
C PRO A 7 -20.92 16.07 -22.14
N PRO A 8 -21.96 15.40 -22.66
CA PRO A 8 -22.31 14.03 -22.27
C PRO A 8 -21.09 13.11 -22.30
N GLY A 9 -20.83 12.39 -21.20
CA GLY A 9 -19.69 11.46 -21.07
C GLY A 9 -18.35 12.09 -20.64
N SER A 10 -18.31 13.40 -20.38
CA SER A 10 -17.10 14.13 -19.95
C SER A 10 -16.59 13.76 -18.55
N VAL A 11 -17.49 13.29 -17.67
CA VAL A 11 -17.16 12.79 -16.34
C VAL A 11 -17.77 11.41 -16.13
N LYS A 12 -16.95 10.46 -15.69
CA LYS A 12 -17.42 9.16 -15.21
C LYS A 12 -17.15 9.06 -13.73
N VAL A 13 -18.14 8.58 -12.97
CA VAL A 13 -18.04 8.35 -11.53
C VAL A 13 -18.32 6.88 -11.27
N VAL A 14 -17.51 6.26 -10.41
CA VAL A 14 -17.69 4.88 -9.96
C VAL A 14 -17.62 4.87 -8.44
N GLU A 15 -18.60 4.25 -7.82
CA GLU A 15 -18.62 3.97 -6.38
C GLU A 15 -18.24 2.52 -6.16
N PHE A 16 -17.39 2.27 -5.18
CA PHE A 16 -16.95 0.92 -4.81
C PHE A 16 -16.53 0.86 -3.35
N VAL A 17 -16.36 -0.34 -2.83
CA VAL A 17 -15.94 -0.58 -1.45
C VAL A 17 -14.65 -1.37 -1.46
N LEU A 18 -13.65 -0.91 -0.71
CA LEU A 18 -12.41 -1.64 -0.44
C LEU A 18 -12.32 -1.90 1.06
N PHE A 19 -12.17 -3.17 1.45
CA PHE A 19 -12.03 -3.56 2.87
C PHE A 19 -13.11 -2.95 3.78
N GLY A 20 -14.35 -2.82 3.29
CA GLY A 20 -15.48 -2.22 4.02
C GLY A 20 -15.54 -0.69 3.99
N GLN A 21 -14.53 0.00 3.44
CA GLN A 21 -14.52 1.44 3.27
C GLN A 21 -15.08 1.86 1.90
N PRO A 22 -16.08 2.75 1.84
CA PRO A 22 -16.60 3.27 0.58
C PRO A 22 -15.64 4.27 -0.07
N PHE A 23 -15.54 4.21 -1.39
CA PHE A 23 -14.76 5.10 -2.23
C PHE A 23 -15.56 5.55 -3.45
N ILE A 24 -15.25 6.76 -3.91
CA ILE A 24 -15.73 7.31 -5.17
C ILE A 24 -14.50 7.62 -6.02
N ALA A 25 -14.40 7.02 -7.20
CA ALA A 25 -13.41 7.38 -8.21
C ALA A 25 -14.09 8.14 -9.34
N MET A 26 -13.37 9.10 -9.92
CA MET A 26 -13.83 9.82 -11.09
C MET A 26 -12.77 9.87 -12.18
N SER A 27 -13.23 9.89 -13.42
CA SER A 27 -12.44 10.22 -14.60
C SER A 27 -13.04 11.48 -15.20
N ALA A 28 -12.31 12.59 -15.14
CA ALA A 28 -12.73 13.89 -15.62
C ALA A 28 -11.53 14.67 -16.15
N GLY A 29 -11.54 15.14 -17.41
CA GLY A 29 -10.51 16.01 -17.99
C GLY A 29 -9.04 15.56 -17.78
N PRO A 30 -8.05 16.45 -18.05
CA PRO A 30 -6.71 16.29 -17.49
C PRO A 30 -6.72 16.79 -16.04
N LEU A 31 -6.45 15.91 -15.08
CA LEU A 31 -6.25 16.25 -13.66
C LEU A 31 -4.79 16.06 -13.30
N ASP A 32 -4.40 16.62 -12.15
CA ASP A 32 -3.09 16.37 -11.57
C ASP A 32 -2.89 14.88 -11.26
N PRO A 33 -1.69 14.32 -11.49
CA PRO A 33 -1.40 12.93 -11.17
C PRO A 33 -1.35 12.72 -9.65
N PHE A 34 -1.63 11.49 -9.23
CA PHE A 34 -1.41 11.07 -7.84
C PHE A 34 0.08 11.24 -7.44
N ASN A 35 0.29 11.53 -6.16
CA ASN A 35 1.59 11.62 -5.55
C ASN A 35 1.57 10.97 -4.15
N HIS A 36 2.70 10.95 -3.46
CA HIS A 36 2.85 10.31 -2.16
C HIS A 36 2.11 10.98 -1.00
N ALA A 37 1.48 12.14 -1.20
CA ALA A 37 0.72 12.81 -0.14
C ALA A 37 -0.52 12.01 0.29
N VAL A 38 -1.05 11.16 -0.61
CA VAL A 38 -2.13 10.21 -0.31
C VAL A 38 -1.65 8.81 -0.66
N SER A 39 -1.80 7.88 0.29
CA SER A 39 -1.61 6.46 0.04
C SER A 39 -2.62 5.63 0.80
N PHE A 40 -2.93 4.44 0.29
CA PHE A 40 -3.76 3.47 1.00
C PHE A 40 -2.90 2.40 1.64
N VAL A 41 -3.09 2.20 2.94
CA VAL A 41 -2.38 1.18 3.72
C VAL A 41 -3.26 -0.06 3.83
N VAL A 42 -2.73 -1.20 3.42
CA VAL A 42 -3.37 -2.51 3.60
C VAL A 42 -2.56 -3.30 4.63
N ASN A 43 -3.17 -3.48 5.81
CA ASN A 43 -2.59 -4.23 6.92
C ASN A 43 -2.87 -5.74 6.73
N CYS A 44 -1.86 -6.47 6.28
CA CYS A 44 -1.96 -7.89 5.96
C CYS A 44 -1.74 -8.76 7.22
N ASP A 45 -2.49 -9.85 7.33
CA ASP A 45 -2.36 -10.81 8.43
C ASP A 45 -1.17 -11.77 8.25
N ASP A 46 -0.89 -12.15 7.01
CA ASP A 46 0.17 -13.10 6.68
C ASP A 46 0.88 -12.79 5.35
N GLN A 47 1.86 -13.62 5.00
CA GLN A 47 2.66 -13.43 3.80
C GLN A 47 1.84 -13.69 2.53
N ALA A 48 0.83 -14.56 2.58
CA ALA A 48 -0.01 -14.86 1.43
C ALA A 48 -0.87 -13.66 1.03
N GLU A 49 -1.37 -12.90 2.02
CA GLU A 49 -2.04 -11.63 1.78
C GLU A 49 -1.10 -10.57 1.21
N VAL A 50 0.09 -10.40 1.81
CA VAL A 50 1.12 -9.49 1.29
C VAL A 50 1.40 -9.80 -0.17
N ASP A 51 1.68 -11.07 -0.48
CA ASP A 51 1.99 -11.51 -1.83
C ASP A 51 0.82 -11.33 -2.80
N ARG A 52 -0.40 -11.63 -2.37
CA ARG A 52 -1.60 -11.48 -3.19
C ARG A 52 -1.82 -10.03 -3.61
N TYR A 53 -1.83 -9.10 -2.65
CA TYR A 53 -2.11 -7.69 -2.94
C TYR A 53 -0.94 -7.04 -3.68
N TRP A 54 0.29 -7.30 -3.24
CA TRP A 54 1.50 -6.80 -3.89
C TRP A 54 1.55 -7.19 -5.37
N ASN A 55 1.40 -8.50 -5.67
CA ASN A 55 1.47 -9.00 -7.04
C ASN A 55 0.29 -8.51 -7.90
N ALA A 56 -0.90 -8.32 -7.31
CA ALA A 56 -2.06 -7.84 -8.04
C ALA A 56 -1.90 -6.36 -8.45
N LEU A 57 -1.45 -5.51 -7.54
CA LEU A 57 -1.30 -4.07 -7.79
C LEU A 57 -0.11 -3.74 -8.70
N LEU A 58 0.93 -4.58 -8.71
CA LEU A 58 2.05 -4.45 -9.64
C LEU A 58 1.72 -4.78 -11.09
N LYS A 59 0.54 -5.35 -11.40
CA LYS A 59 0.13 -5.58 -12.79
C LYS A 59 -0.13 -4.25 -13.49
N GLY A 60 0.90 -3.74 -14.17
CA GLY A 60 0.93 -2.42 -14.77
C GLY A 60 1.32 -1.30 -13.81
N GLY A 61 1.74 -1.65 -12.59
CA GLY A 61 2.22 -0.72 -11.57
C GLY A 61 3.75 -0.73 -11.42
N SER A 62 4.26 -0.08 -10.38
CA SER A 62 5.69 -0.01 -10.07
C SER A 62 5.96 -0.21 -8.59
N ALA A 63 6.99 -0.99 -8.27
CA ALA A 63 7.40 -1.25 -6.89
C ALA A 63 8.24 -0.11 -6.32
N GLU A 64 8.13 0.11 -5.02
CA GLU A 64 8.93 1.06 -4.24
C GLU A 64 9.42 0.39 -2.93
N GLN A 65 10.26 1.08 -2.17
CA GLN A 65 10.87 0.53 -0.95
C GLN A 65 9.86 0.36 0.20
N CYS A 66 10.19 -0.48 1.17
CA CYS A 66 9.48 -0.60 2.45
C CYS A 66 7.98 -0.96 2.31
N GLY A 67 7.61 -1.80 1.34
CA GLY A 67 6.21 -2.19 1.12
C GLY A 67 5.40 -1.17 0.33
N TRP A 68 6.01 -0.13 -0.22
CA TRP A 68 5.35 0.83 -1.09
C TRP A 68 5.26 0.34 -2.54
N LEU A 69 4.18 0.71 -3.23
CA LEU A 69 4.06 0.57 -4.67
C LEU A 69 3.09 1.61 -5.23
N LYS A 70 3.12 1.80 -6.55
CA LYS A 70 2.06 2.51 -7.29
C LYS A 70 1.33 1.52 -8.17
N ASP A 71 0.00 1.59 -8.18
CA ASP A 71 -0.81 0.79 -9.10
C ASP A 71 -0.78 1.36 -10.54
N ARG A 72 -1.49 0.70 -11.47
CA ARG A 72 -1.56 1.11 -12.87
C ARG A 72 -2.16 2.50 -13.13
N TYR A 73 -2.79 3.11 -12.13
CA TYR A 73 -3.37 4.44 -12.19
C TYR A 73 -2.48 5.49 -11.50
N GLY A 74 -1.35 5.07 -10.93
CA GLY A 74 -0.39 5.94 -10.23
C GLY A 74 -0.72 6.20 -8.77
N LEU A 75 -1.79 5.60 -8.22
CA LEU A 75 -2.13 5.74 -6.80
C LEU A 75 -1.12 4.98 -5.93
N SER A 76 -0.64 5.61 -4.86
CA SER A 76 0.31 5.01 -3.93
C SER A 76 -0.37 4.07 -2.94
N TRP A 77 0.25 2.92 -2.70
CA TRP A 77 -0.19 1.90 -1.74
C TRP A 77 0.95 1.48 -0.83
N GLN A 78 0.61 1.08 0.39
CA GLN A 78 1.51 0.45 1.34
C GLN A 78 0.95 -0.92 1.71
N ILE A 79 1.61 -1.98 1.25
CA ILE A 79 1.22 -3.37 1.54
C ILE A 79 2.15 -3.87 2.63
N VAL A 80 1.68 -3.79 3.87
CA VAL A 80 2.50 -4.02 5.06
C VAL A 80 1.83 -5.05 5.99
N PRO A 81 2.60 -5.92 6.64
CA PRO A 81 2.03 -6.88 7.58
C PRO A 81 1.76 -6.21 8.92
N LYS A 82 0.67 -6.57 9.61
CA LYS A 82 0.30 -6.02 10.94
C LYS A 82 1.44 -6.11 11.95
N VAL A 83 2.17 -7.23 11.91
CA VAL A 83 3.31 -7.49 12.80
C VAL A 83 4.44 -6.47 12.67
N LEU A 84 4.61 -5.81 11.51
CA LEU A 84 5.63 -4.76 11.36
C LEU A 84 5.30 -3.55 12.26
N GLY A 85 4.03 -3.15 12.32
CA GLY A 85 3.58 -2.08 13.21
C GLY A 85 3.79 -2.43 14.69
N GLU A 86 3.49 -3.67 15.07
CA GLU A 86 3.71 -4.18 16.42
C GLU A 86 5.20 -4.18 16.80
N MET A 87 6.07 -4.66 15.89
CA MET A 87 7.53 -4.66 16.09
C MET A 87 8.11 -3.26 16.23
N MET A 88 7.63 -2.30 15.44
CA MET A 88 8.11 -0.91 15.51
C MET A 88 7.66 -0.20 16.78
N ALA A 89 6.53 -0.63 17.37
CA ALA A 89 5.99 -0.10 18.61
C ALA A 89 6.53 -0.79 19.88
N ASP A 90 7.39 -1.82 19.74
CA ASP A 90 7.92 -2.57 20.88
C ASP A 90 8.72 -1.66 21.83
N PRO A 91 8.56 -1.81 23.16
CA PRO A 91 9.31 -1.03 24.15
C PRO A 91 10.83 -1.30 24.10
N ASP A 92 11.26 -2.48 23.66
CA ASP A 92 12.66 -2.79 23.38
C ASP A 92 13.09 -2.13 22.06
N ARG A 93 13.66 -0.94 22.20
CA ARG A 93 14.13 -0.13 21.07
C ARG A 93 15.22 -0.82 20.26
N ALA A 94 15.98 -1.76 20.83
CA ALA A 94 16.99 -2.50 20.09
C ALA A 94 16.35 -3.54 19.16
N LYS A 95 15.30 -4.23 19.60
CA LYS A 95 14.50 -5.12 18.73
C LYS A 95 13.80 -4.33 17.62
N ALA A 96 13.12 -3.25 17.98
CA ALA A 96 12.44 -2.38 17.02
C ALA A 96 13.42 -1.83 15.97
N LYS A 97 14.63 -1.43 16.39
CA LYS A 97 15.67 -0.96 15.46
C LYS A 97 16.07 -2.05 14.47
N ARG A 98 16.28 -3.31 14.89
CA ARG A 98 16.65 -4.39 13.96
C ARG A 98 15.57 -4.67 12.93
N ALA A 99 14.29 -4.64 13.32
CA ALA A 99 13.18 -4.77 12.38
C ALA A 99 13.16 -3.61 11.37
N SER A 100 13.32 -2.36 11.83
CA SER A 100 13.42 -1.19 10.96
C SER A 100 14.60 -1.27 9.99
N ASP A 101 15.79 -1.65 10.48
CA ASP A 101 16.99 -1.80 9.65
C ASP A 101 16.83 -2.89 8.57
N ALA A 102 16.08 -3.96 8.87
CA ALA A 102 15.73 -5.00 7.91
C ALA A 102 14.70 -4.50 6.88
N MET A 103 13.63 -3.85 7.33
CA MET A 103 12.59 -3.27 6.47
C MET A 103 13.17 -2.29 5.44
N LEU A 104 14.12 -1.43 5.84
CA LEU A 104 14.76 -0.44 4.95
C LEU A 104 15.52 -1.08 3.77
N LYS A 105 15.87 -2.36 3.87
CA LYS A 105 16.53 -3.12 2.80
C LYS A 105 15.54 -3.85 1.89
N MET A 106 14.24 -3.81 2.21
CA MET A 106 13.20 -4.52 1.50
C MET A 106 12.47 -3.60 0.52
N VAL A 107 12.05 -4.18 -0.59
CA VAL A 107 11.08 -3.59 -1.53
C VAL A 107 9.70 -4.16 -1.18
N LYS A 108 9.47 -5.44 -1.48
CA LYS A 108 8.37 -6.20 -0.91
C LYS A 108 8.75 -6.69 0.49
N ILE A 109 7.82 -6.62 1.44
CA ILE A 109 8.04 -7.08 2.81
C ILE A 109 8.04 -8.61 2.89
N ASP A 110 9.05 -9.15 3.56
CA ASP A 110 9.14 -10.55 3.97
C ASP A 110 8.95 -10.65 5.49
N ILE A 111 7.84 -11.25 5.91
CA ILE A 111 7.46 -11.35 7.32
C ILE A 111 8.45 -12.24 8.10
N ALA A 112 8.95 -13.31 7.50
CA ALA A 112 9.85 -14.24 8.19
C ALA A 112 11.21 -13.58 8.45
N ALA A 113 11.76 -12.88 7.46
CA ALA A 113 12.99 -12.11 7.59
C ALA A 113 12.85 -10.96 8.60
N LEU A 114 11.71 -10.26 8.62
CA LEU A 114 11.43 -9.26 9.66
C LEU A 114 11.39 -9.89 11.06
N LYS A 115 10.71 -11.01 11.23
CA LYS A 115 10.66 -11.75 12.51
C LYS A 115 12.05 -12.20 12.95
N ALA A 116 12.87 -12.72 12.05
CA ALA A 116 14.25 -13.11 12.34
C ALA A 116 15.10 -11.91 12.77
N ALA A 117 15.02 -10.79 12.05
CA ALA A 117 15.75 -9.58 12.40
C ALA A 117 15.33 -9.04 13.77
N PHE A 118 14.03 -8.98 14.03
CA PHE A 118 13.46 -8.57 15.31
C PHE A 118 13.95 -9.47 16.46
N ALA A 119 13.94 -10.80 16.27
CA ALA A 119 14.43 -11.77 17.24
C ALA A 119 15.97 -11.74 17.41
N GLY A 120 16.72 -11.18 16.46
CA GLY A 120 18.18 -11.18 16.45
C GLY A 120 18.79 -12.50 15.95
N THR A 121 18.06 -13.22 15.10
CA THR A 121 18.45 -14.52 14.54
C THR A 121 18.63 -14.48 13.01
N ALA A 122 18.67 -13.26 12.44
CA ALA A 122 18.90 -13.02 11.02
C ALA A 122 20.38 -13.11 10.64
#